data_AF-A0A1V6FDT5-F1
#
_entry.id   AF-A0A1V6FDT5-F1
#
_cell.length_a   1.000
_cell.length_b   1.000
_cell.length_c   1.000
_cell.angle_alpha   90.00
_cell.angle_beta   90.00
_cell.angle_gamma   90.00
#
_symmetry.space_group_name_H-M   'P 1'
#
loop_
_entity.id
_entity.type
_entity.pdbx_description
1 polymer ?
#
loop_
_entity_poly.entity_id
_entity_poly.type
_entity_poly.pdbx_seq_one_letter_code
_entity_poly.pdbx_strand_id
1 'polypeptide(L)'
;MQKPKARKFFTLIELLVVIAIIAILAAMLLPALSKARETALTARCTGNQRQIMLAVFTYTMDNKEWFPNTTPVHTKHFYDTDIYYQLATYTGIEPNQYRYRGSWHDRQIWACPADLFRAENWSTSPYGRAGGNPSGSYGFNFYMSSGQPAYNAGSGGAAPMARINRFSDHSSYIFAGDGRRNTYDGFARVALAMTTFPFRPASVEYETDGLEFRHHRKAVHVYLDGHTGSKSIPELRMKYGYLYIGYETYR
;
A
#
# COMPACT_ATOMS: atom_id res chain seq x y z
N MET A 1 -38.87 -1.18 62.98
CA MET A 1 -39.23 -0.03 62.12
C MET A 1 -38.03 0.35 61.26
N GLN A 2 -38.04 0.04 59.95
CA GLN A 2 -37.01 0.52 59.02
C GLN A 2 -37.41 1.92 58.52
N LYS A 3 -36.52 2.90 58.71
CA LYS A 3 -36.73 4.27 58.21
C LYS A 3 -36.82 4.23 56.68
N PRO A 4 -37.81 4.90 56.06
CA PRO A 4 -37.91 4.95 54.60
C PRO A 4 -36.66 5.58 54.01
N LYS A 5 -36.03 4.89 53.05
CA LYS A 5 -34.89 5.44 52.30
C LYS A 5 -35.38 6.62 51.47
N ALA A 6 -34.87 7.82 51.76
CA ALA A 6 -35.10 9.00 50.95
C ALA A 6 -34.63 8.73 49.50
N ARG A 7 -35.55 8.83 48.54
CA ARG A 7 -35.21 8.74 47.11
C ARG A 7 -34.56 10.06 46.72
N LYS A 8 -33.33 10.01 46.20
CA LYS A 8 -32.68 11.17 45.59
C LYS A 8 -33.35 11.43 44.25
N PHE A 9 -34.00 12.59 44.11
CA PHE A 9 -34.53 13.05 42.84
C PHE A 9 -33.39 13.69 42.04
N PHE A 10 -33.12 13.17 40.85
CA PHE A 10 -32.13 13.71 39.93
C PHE A 10 -32.75 14.88 39.17
N THR A 11 -32.11 16.03 39.18
CA THR A 11 -32.62 17.22 38.51
C THR A 11 -32.16 17.25 37.04
N LEU A 12 -32.97 17.87 36.17
CA LEU A 12 -32.58 18.08 34.77
C LEU A 12 -31.29 18.90 34.64
N ILE A 13 -31.02 19.81 35.58
CA ILE A 13 -29.81 20.64 35.61
C ILE A 13 -28.57 19.78 35.89
N GLU A 14 -28.64 18.84 36.83
CA GLU A 14 -27.54 17.91 37.11
C GLU A 14 -27.21 17.05 35.88
N LEU A 15 -28.22 16.61 35.12
CA LEU A 15 -27.99 15.89 33.86
C LEU A 15 -27.31 16.79 32.82
N LEU A 16 -27.80 18.03 32.68
CA LEU A 16 -27.34 19.00 31.69
C LEU A 16 -25.87 19.40 31.90
N VAL A 17 -25.45 19.61 33.15
CA VAL A 17 -24.05 19.94 33.46
C VAL A 17 -23.13 18.77 33.13
N VAL A 18 -23.55 17.53 33.42
CA VAL A 18 -22.73 16.33 33.14
C VAL A 18 -22.54 16.15 31.63
N ILE A 19 -23.60 16.24 30.83
CA ILE A 19 -23.47 16.13 29.37
C ILE A 19 -22.64 17.28 28.78
N ALA A 20 -22.73 18.49 29.35
CA ALA A 20 -21.92 19.62 28.91
C ALA A 20 -20.42 19.37 29.16
N ILE A 21 -20.06 18.83 30.32
CA ILE A 21 -18.66 18.49 30.64
C ILE A 21 -18.16 17.37 29.71
N ILE A 22 -18.96 16.31 29.50
CA ILE A 22 -18.60 15.22 28.58
C ILE A 22 -18.41 15.75 27.15
N ALA A 23 -19.27 16.66 26.69
CA ALA A 23 -19.16 17.26 25.36
C ALA A 23 -17.86 18.08 25.19
N ILE A 24 -17.47 18.86 26.20
CA ILE A 24 -16.22 19.63 26.19
C ILE A 24 -15.01 18.69 26.14
N LEU A 25 -14.99 17.65 26.97
CA LEU A 25 -13.90 16.67 26.99
C LEU A 25 -13.81 15.90 25.66
N ALA A 26 -14.94 15.45 25.12
CA ALA A 26 -14.99 14.77 23.83
C ALA A 26 -14.50 15.66 22.68
N ALA A 27 -14.89 16.94 22.67
CA ALA A 27 -14.45 17.89 21.64
C ALA A 27 -12.93 18.08 21.61
N MET A 28 -12.24 18.02 22.76
CA MET A 28 -10.78 18.09 22.81
C MET A 28 -10.10 16.75 22.45
N LEU A 29 -10.76 15.61 22.72
CA LEU A 29 -10.19 14.29 22.49
C LEU A 29 -10.31 13.82 21.03
N LEU A 30 -11.39 14.16 20.32
CA LEU A 30 -11.63 13.70 18.95
C LEU A 30 -10.51 14.07 17.95
N PRO A 31 -10.00 15.32 17.92
CA PRO A 31 -8.91 15.69 17.01
C PRO A 31 -7.60 14.95 17.34
N ALA A 32 -7.31 14.76 18.64
CA ALA A 32 -6.12 14.06 19.10
C ALA A 32 -6.18 12.56 18.74
N LEU A 33 -7.34 11.92 18.94
CA LEU A 33 -7.55 10.51 18.61
C LEU A 33 -7.46 10.27 17.11
N SER A 34 -7.99 11.18 16.28
CA SER A 34 -7.86 11.09 14.82
C SER A 34 -6.39 11.08 14.37
N LYS A 35 -5.58 12.02 14.90
CA LYS A 35 -4.13 12.07 14.61
C LYS A 35 -3.38 10.82 15.11
N ALA A 36 -3.73 10.34 16.30
CA ALA A 36 -3.12 9.12 16.86
C ALA A 36 -3.44 7.89 16.00
N ARG A 37 -4.69 7.73 15.57
CA ARG A 37 -5.12 6.67 14.66
C ARG A 37 -4.34 6.70 13.35
N GLU A 38 -4.20 7.88 12.76
CA GLU A 38 -3.50 8.03 11.48
C GLU A 38 -1.99 7.72 11.61
N THR A 39 -1.38 8.11 12.71
CA THR A 39 0.01 7.76 13.04
C THR A 39 0.17 6.24 13.18
N ALA A 40 -0.78 5.57 13.84
CA ALA A 40 -0.79 4.12 13.96
C ALA A 40 -0.97 3.41 12.60
N LEU A 41 -1.84 3.94 11.72
CA LEU A 41 -2.01 3.41 10.36
C LEU A 41 -0.72 3.56 9.54
N THR A 42 -0.06 4.70 9.65
CA THR A 42 1.24 4.97 8.99
C THR A 42 2.31 4.02 9.50
N ALA A 43 2.40 3.82 10.82
CA ALA A 43 3.36 2.92 11.44
C ALA A 43 3.16 1.46 10.99
N ARG A 44 1.90 1.00 10.91
CA ARG A 44 1.57 -0.33 10.37
C ARG A 44 1.98 -0.46 8.91
N CYS A 45 1.64 0.51 8.07
CA CYS A 45 2.01 0.51 6.66
C CYS A 45 3.55 0.48 6.46
N THR A 46 4.26 1.25 7.27
CA THR A 46 5.74 1.28 7.30
C THR A 46 6.30 -0.10 7.68
N GLY A 47 5.76 -0.73 8.72
CA GLY A 47 6.14 -2.08 9.13
C GLY A 47 5.85 -3.14 8.06
N ASN A 48 4.74 -3.02 7.34
CA ASN A 48 4.38 -3.90 6.24
C ASN A 48 5.40 -3.81 5.09
N GLN A 49 5.71 -2.60 4.62
CA GLN A 49 6.68 -2.42 3.53
C GLN A 49 8.09 -2.91 3.91
N ARG A 50 8.50 -2.68 5.17
CA ARG A 50 9.76 -3.24 5.68
C ARG A 50 9.76 -4.76 5.66
N GLN A 51 8.68 -5.40 6.09
CA GLN A 51 8.56 -6.87 6.06
C GLN A 51 8.59 -7.42 4.62
N ILE A 52 7.93 -6.75 3.68
CA ILE A 52 8.00 -7.13 2.27
C ILE A 52 9.44 -7.02 1.75
N MET A 53 10.16 -5.94 2.05
CA MET A 53 11.56 -5.79 1.62
C MET A 53 12.48 -6.84 2.24
N LEU A 54 12.26 -7.22 3.50
CA LEU A 54 12.97 -8.34 4.13
C LEU A 54 12.70 -9.67 3.41
N ALA A 55 11.45 -9.92 3.01
CA ALA A 55 11.11 -11.09 2.20
C ALA A 55 11.79 -11.06 0.83
N VAL A 56 11.88 -9.89 0.19
CA VAL A 56 12.63 -9.69 -1.07
C VAL A 56 14.10 -10.03 -0.90
N PHE A 57 14.76 -9.55 0.16
CA PHE A 57 16.16 -9.90 0.40
C PHE A 57 16.35 -11.41 0.57
N THR A 58 15.48 -12.03 1.38
CA THR A 58 15.53 -13.48 1.60
C THR A 58 15.33 -14.25 0.29
N TYR A 59 14.35 -13.83 -0.53
CA TYR A 59 14.15 -14.39 -1.86
C TYR A 59 15.38 -14.24 -2.75
N THR A 60 16.02 -13.06 -2.78
CA THR A 60 17.21 -12.84 -3.63
C THR A 60 18.38 -13.72 -3.21
N MET A 61 18.54 -14.03 -1.92
CA MET A 61 19.57 -14.96 -1.44
C MET A 61 19.33 -16.37 -1.98
N ASP A 62 18.08 -16.82 -1.99
CA ASP A 62 17.71 -18.16 -2.48
C ASP A 62 17.66 -18.25 -4.01
N ASN A 63 17.48 -17.12 -4.71
CA ASN A 63 17.25 -17.05 -6.16
C ASN A 63 18.41 -16.42 -6.93
N LYS A 64 19.66 -16.69 -6.53
CA LYS A 64 20.88 -16.24 -7.25
C LYS A 64 20.89 -14.73 -7.50
N GLU A 65 20.51 -13.96 -6.49
CA GLU A 65 20.48 -12.49 -6.46
C GLU A 65 19.43 -11.84 -7.38
N TRP A 66 18.59 -12.62 -8.05
CA TRP A 66 17.51 -12.08 -8.87
C TRP A 66 16.38 -11.55 -8.00
N PHE A 67 15.86 -10.37 -8.35
CA PHE A 67 14.63 -9.87 -7.73
C PHE A 67 13.45 -10.80 -8.02
N PRO A 68 12.40 -10.78 -7.18
CA PRO A 68 11.12 -11.32 -7.58
C PRO A 68 10.55 -10.48 -8.74
N ASN A 69 9.63 -11.07 -9.47
CA ASN A 69 8.94 -10.43 -10.57
C ASN A 69 7.83 -9.50 -10.05
N THR A 70 8.02 -8.21 -10.27
CA THR A 70 7.14 -7.15 -9.75
C THR A 70 5.90 -6.92 -10.61
N THR A 71 5.78 -7.59 -11.76
CA THR A 71 4.62 -7.49 -12.65
C THR A 71 4.11 -8.88 -13.06
N PRO A 72 2.79 -9.10 -13.13
CA PRO A 72 2.26 -10.38 -13.61
C PRO A 72 2.64 -10.58 -15.08
N VAL A 73 3.28 -11.72 -15.40
CA VAL A 73 3.63 -12.09 -16.78
C VAL A 73 2.39 -12.70 -17.43
N HIS A 74 2.05 -12.22 -18.63
CA HIS A 74 0.96 -12.76 -19.45
C HIS A 74 1.28 -14.18 -19.99
N THR A 75 1.27 -15.18 -19.10
CA THR A 75 1.26 -16.61 -19.44
C THR A 75 -0.12 -17.22 -19.16
N LYS A 76 -0.31 -18.50 -19.54
CA LYS A 76 -1.49 -19.32 -19.16
C LYS A 76 -1.71 -19.38 -17.63
N HIS A 77 -0.69 -19.00 -16.85
CA HIS A 77 -0.68 -18.88 -15.39
C HIS A 77 -0.35 -17.45 -14.93
N PHE A 78 -1.14 -16.46 -15.40
CA PHE A 78 -0.98 -15.01 -15.20
C PHE A 78 -0.59 -14.53 -13.78
N TYR A 79 -0.88 -15.33 -12.76
CA TYR A 79 -0.79 -14.95 -11.35
C TYR A 79 0.35 -15.65 -10.62
N ASP A 80 0.82 -16.81 -11.08
CA ASP A 80 1.83 -17.60 -10.36
C ASP A 80 3.22 -16.94 -10.40
N THR A 81 3.37 -15.87 -11.19
CA THR A 81 4.61 -15.12 -11.39
C THR A 81 4.62 -13.73 -10.73
N ASP A 82 3.55 -13.33 -10.03
CA ASP A 82 3.53 -12.03 -9.34
C ASP A 82 4.31 -12.10 -8.02
N ILE A 83 4.94 -10.98 -7.64
CA ILE A 83 5.74 -10.84 -6.41
C ILE A 83 5.01 -11.35 -5.17
N TYR A 84 3.69 -11.17 -5.10
CA TYR A 84 2.87 -11.70 -4.00
C TYR A 84 3.04 -13.22 -3.85
N TYR A 85 2.93 -13.97 -4.95
CA TYR A 85 3.00 -15.43 -4.92
C TYR A 85 4.42 -15.94 -4.76
N GLN A 86 5.39 -15.24 -5.36
CA GLN A 86 6.80 -15.59 -5.22
C GLN A 86 7.32 -15.36 -3.79
N LEU A 87 6.77 -14.37 -3.09
CA LEU A 87 7.12 -14.05 -1.71
C LEU A 87 6.17 -14.67 -0.68
N ALA A 88 5.16 -15.44 -1.08
CA ALA A 88 4.16 -15.99 -0.17
C ALA A 88 4.80 -16.85 0.93
N THR A 89 5.72 -17.76 0.57
CA THR A 89 6.44 -18.61 1.55
C THR A 89 7.34 -17.81 2.50
N TYR A 90 7.90 -16.70 2.03
CA TYR A 90 8.77 -15.81 2.81
C TYR A 90 7.98 -14.88 3.74
N THR A 91 6.68 -14.70 3.47
CA THR A 91 5.79 -13.80 4.20
C THR A 91 4.79 -14.55 5.09
N GLY A 92 4.92 -15.87 5.20
CA GLY A 92 4.05 -16.72 6.03
C GLY A 92 2.64 -16.90 5.43
N ILE A 93 2.51 -16.75 4.12
CA ILE A 93 1.25 -16.85 3.38
C ILE A 93 1.25 -18.16 2.60
N GLU A 94 0.18 -18.95 2.71
CA GLU A 94 0.02 -20.17 1.93
C GLU A 94 -0.43 -19.86 0.48
N PRO A 95 0.40 -20.08 -0.56
CA PRO A 95 0.09 -19.64 -1.92
C PRO A 95 -1.22 -20.20 -2.49
N ASN A 96 -1.59 -21.41 -2.07
CA ASN A 96 -2.78 -22.12 -2.55
C ASN A 96 -4.08 -21.68 -1.84
N GLN A 97 -3.99 -21.11 -0.63
CA GLN A 97 -5.17 -20.62 0.11
C GLN A 97 -5.68 -19.30 -0.49
N TYR A 98 -4.78 -18.42 -0.91
CA TYR A 98 -5.11 -17.06 -1.34
C TYR A 98 -5.23 -16.88 -2.85
N ARG A 99 -5.18 -17.99 -3.60
CA ARG A 99 -5.15 -17.94 -5.06
C ARG A 99 -6.33 -17.14 -5.63
N TYR A 100 -7.55 -17.21 -5.06
CA TYR A 100 -8.70 -16.34 -5.40
C TYR A 100 -9.81 -16.30 -4.34
N ARG A 101 -9.51 -16.55 -3.06
CA ARG A 101 -10.54 -16.70 -2.01
C ARG A 101 -10.04 -16.12 -0.70
N GLY A 102 -10.64 -15.01 -0.26
CA GLY A 102 -10.28 -14.34 1.00
C GLY A 102 -10.80 -12.92 1.05
N SER A 103 -10.97 -12.39 2.26
CA SER A 103 -11.26 -10.98 2.49
C SER A 103 -10.00 -10.13 2.29
N TRP A 104 -10.17 -8.82 2.11
CA TRP A 104 -9.05 -7.88 2.08
C TRP A 104 -8.15 -7.98 3.32
N HIS A 105 -8.74 -8.29 4.48
CA HIS A 105 -8.04 -8.38 5.76
C HIS A 105 -7.08 -9.59 5.83
N ASP A 106 -7.32 -10.63 5.04
CA ASP A 106 -6.49 -11.84 5.04
C ASP A 106 -5.17 -11.66 4.30
N ARG A 107 -4.97 -10.51 3.63
CA ARG A 107 -3.74 -10.19 2.90
C ARG A 107 -2.58 -9.75 3.79
N GLN A 108 -2.81 -9.64 5.11
CA GLN A 108 -1.78 -9.34 6.11
C GLN A 108 -0.89 -8.15 5.70
N ILE A 109 0.40 -8.38 5.51
CA ILE A 109 1.39 -7.35 5.18
C ILE A 109 1.22 -6.75 3.78
N TRP A 110 0.41 -7.35 2.90
CA TRP A 110 0.19 -6.86 1.53
C TRP A 110 -0.95 -5.84 1.43
N ALA A 111 -1.76 -5.71 2.48
CA ALA A 111 -2.81 -4.72 2.57
C ALA A 111 -2.40 -3.58 3.50
N CYS A 112 -2.41 -2.35 2.97
CA CYS A 112 -2.29 -1.17 3.79
C CYS A 112 -3.62 -0.94 4.52
N PRO A 113 -3.63 -0.79 5.86
CA PRO A 113 -4.87 -0.57 6.61
C PRO A 113 -5.51 0.80 6.35
N ALA A 114 -4.80 1.73 5.71
CA ALA A 114 -5.35 3.01 5.25
C ALA A 114 -5.96 2.94 3.83
N ASP A 115 -5.84 1.81 3.14
CA ASP A 115 -6.36 1.63 1.79
C ASP A 115 -7.83 1.17 1.80
N LEU A 116 -8.71 2.07 2.24
CA LEU A 116 -10.14 1.81 2.36
C LEU A 116 -10.79 1.52 1.01
N PHE A 117 -10.30 2.15 -0.06
CA PHE A 117 -10.87 1.98 -1.40
C PHE A 117 -10.76 0.53 -1.88
N ARG A 118 -9.59 -0.10 -1.74
CA ARG A 118 -9.44 -1.50 -2.15
C ARG A 118 -10.11 -2.44 -1.15
N ALA A 119 -10.16 -2.08 0.13
CA ALA A 119 -10.90 -2.84 1.13
C ALA A 119 -12.40 -2.93 0.80
N GLU A 120 -13.01 -1.81 0.39
CA GLU A 120 -14.44 -1.71 0.04
C GLU A 120 -14.76 -2.35 -1.31
N ASN A 121 -13.88 -2.20 -2.31
CA ASN A 121 -14.14 -2.66 -3.68
C ASN A 121 -13.57 -4.05 -3.98
N TRP A 122 -13.02 -4.75 -2.98
CA TRP A 122 -12.43 -6.08 -3.15
C TRP A 122 -13.44 -7.11 -3.71
N SER A 123 -14.70 -7.03 -3.29
CA SER A 123 -15.76 -7.98 -3.67
C SER A 123 -16.57 -7.59 -4.91
N THR A 124 -16.37 -6.39 -5.47
CA THR A 124 -17.25 -5.80 -6.50
C THR A 124 -16.63 -5.76 -7.90
N SER A 125 -15.51 -6.45 -8.14
CA SER A 125 -14.87 -6.45 -9.46
C SER A 125 -15.86 -6.89 -10.56
N PRO A 126 -16.12 -6.05 -11.59
CA PRO A 126 -17.13 -6.30 -12.63
C PRO A 126 -16.81 -7.54 -13.51
N TYR A 127 -15.64 -8.16 -13.33
CA TYR A 127 -15.27 -9.42 -13.97
C TYR A 127 -15.75 -10.67 -13.23
N GLY A 128 -16.60 -10.54 -12.20
CA GLY A 128 -17.16 -11.68 -11.44
C GLY A 128 -16.11 -12.49 -10.68
N ARG A 129 -14.91 -11.93 -10.49
CA ARG A 129 -13.78 -12.55 -9.82
C ARG A 129 -13.44 -11.68 -8.62
N ALA A 130 -13.63 -12.20 -7.41
CA ALA A 130 -13.21 -11.58 -6.15
C ALA A 130 -11.67 -11.52 -6.01
N GLY A 131 -11.01 -10.89 -6.98
CA GLY A 131 -9.59 -11.06 -7.26
C GLY A 131 -9.03 -9.82 -7.92
N GLY A 132 -9.14 -8.66 -7.26
CA GLY A 132 -8.25 -7.54 -7.56
C GLY A 132 -6.80 -8.01 -7.61
N ASN A 133 -5.95 -7.27 -8.32
CA ASN A 133 -4.57 -7.68 -8.59
C ASN A 133 -3.89 -8.20 -7.29
N PRO A 134 -3.32 -9.42 -7.26
CA PRO A 134 -2.66 -9.99 -6.08
C PRO A 134 -1.64 -9.06 -5.42
N SER A 135 -1.12 -8.06 -6.12
CA SER A 135 -0.10 -7.12 -5.66
C SER A 135 -0.50 -6.22 -4.47
N GLY A 136 -1.76 -6.25 -4.00
CA GLY A 136 -2.17 -5.61 -2.75
C GLY A 136 -2.22 -4.08 -2.81
N SER A 137 -1.88 -3.39 -1.71
CA SER A 137 -1.89 -1.93 -1.62
C SER A 137 -0.64 -1.25 -2.18
N TYR A 138 0.40 -2.03 -2.41
CA TYR A 138 1.76 -1.55 -2.65
C TYR A 138 2.12 -1.69 -4.13
N GLY A 139 2.90 -0.72 -4.62
CA GLY A 139 3.56 -0.82 -5.90
C GLY A 139 5.03 -1.14 -5.75
N PHE A 140 5.60 -1.72 -6.80
CA PHE A 140 6.96 -2.26 -6.80
C PHE A 140 7.75 -1.79 -8.01
N ASN A 141 9.06 -1.62 -7.84
CA ASN A 141 9.92 -1.08 -8.89
C ASN A 141 9.97 -2.00 -10.12
N PHE A 142 9.51 -1.51 -11.26
CA PHE A 142 9.47 -2.22 -12.54
C PHE A 142 10.86 -2.65 -13.01
N TYR A 143 11.89 -1.85 -12.72
CA TYR A 143 13.27 -2.13 -13.12
C TYR A 143 14.02 -3.03 -12.14
N MET A 144 13.40 -3.36 -11.00
CA MET A 144 13.92 -4.30 -10.01
C MET A 144 13.06 -5.57 -10.04
N SER A 145 12.95 -6.16 -11.23
CA SER A 145 12.11 -7.32 -11.51
C SER A 145 12.91 -8.40 -12.22
N SER A 146 12.52 -9.67 -12.08
CA SER A 146 13.05 -10.78 -12.90
C SER A 146 12.16 -11.16 -14.09
N GLY A 147 11.11 -10.38 -14.40
CA GLY A 147 10.12 -10.74 -15.43
C GLY A 147 10.43 -10.29 -16.86
N GLN A 148 10.10 -11.13 -17.84
CA GLN A 148 10.12 -10.87 -19.29
C GLN A 148 9.17 -9.72 -19.71
N PRO A 149 9.30 -9.14 -20.94
CA PRO A 149 8.40 -8.10 -21.46
C PRO A 149 6.92 -8.49 -21.26
N ALA A 150 6.16 -7.62 -20.59
CA ALA A 150 4.71 -7.72 -20.62
C ALA A 150 4.26 -7.55 -22.08
N TYR A 151 3.54 -8.55 -22.62
CA TYR A 151 3.09 -8.61 -24.01
C TYR A 151 2.21 -7.41 -24.46
N ASN A 152 1.77 -6.54 -23.54
CA ASN A 152 1.03 -5.31 -23.83
C ASN A 152 1.86 -4.03 -23.60
N ALA A 153 3.19 -4.11 -23.56
CA ALA A 153 3.98 -2.97 -23.98
C ALA A 153 3.86 -2.92 -25.51
N GLY A 154 2.87 -2.18 -26.04
CA GLY A 154 2.79 -1.79 -27.47
C GLY A 154 4.01 -0.97 -27.95
N SER A 155 5.12 -1.04 -27.22
CA SER A 155 6.33 -0.27 -27.31
C SER A 155 7.54 -1.11 -26.84
N GLY A 156 7.64 -2.39 -27.20
CA GLY A 156 8.94 -3.10 -27.33
C GLY A 156 9.91 -3.09 -26.14
N GLY A 157 9.45 -2.85 -24.90
CA GLY A 157 10.31 -2.72 -23.73
C GLY A 157 10.26 -3.97 -22.85
N ALA A 158 11.29 -4.81 -22.91
CA ALA A 158 11.52 -5.81 -21.86
C ALA A 158 11.76 -5.10 -20.52
N ALA A 159 11.05 -5.51 -19.46
CA ALA A 159 11.51 -5.17 -18.12
C ALA A 159 12.90 -5.79 -17.96
N PRO A 160 13.94 -5.02 -17.60
CA PRO A 160 15.26 -5.58 -17.47
C PRO A 160 15.25 -6.54 -16.28
N MET A 161 15.60 -7.80 -16.53
CA MET A 161 15.92 -8.72 -15.45
C MET A 161 17.06 -8.11 -14.64
N ALA A 162 16.82 -7.83 -13.36
CA ALA A 162 17.77 -7.16 -12.49
C ALA A 162 18.23 -8.08 -11.35
N ARG A 163 19.54 -8.01 -11.05
CA ARG A 163 20.13 -8.59 -9.85
C ARG A 163 20.39 -7.50 -8.83
N ILE A 164 20.25 -7.82 -7.56
CA ILE A 164 20.42 -6.85 -6.47
C ILE A 164 21.83 -6.24 -6.42
N ASN A 165 22.86 -7.01 -6.80
CA ASN A 165 24.26 -6.54 -6.86
C ASN A 165 24.56 -5.55 -7.99
N ARG A 166 23.65 -5.32 -8.93
CA ARG A 166 23.80 -4.26 -9.94
C ARG A 166 23.62 -2.85 -9.38
N PHE A 167 23.06 -2.74 -8.18
CA PHE A 167 22.86 -1.48 -7.50
C PHE A 167 23.95 -1.31 -6.45
N SER A 168 24.79 -0.28 -6.56
CA SER A 168 25.87 -0.01 -5.61
C SER A 168 25.42 0.82 -4.40
N ASP A 169 24.44 1.71 -4.58
CA ASP A 169 23.86 2.53 -3.53
C ASP A 169 22.38 2.18 -3.28
N HIS A 170 22.14 1.15 -2.48
CA HIS A 170 20.79 0.64 -2.18
C HIS A 170 19.90 1.68 -1.46
N SER A 171 20.48 2.68 -0.79
CA SER A 171 19.74 3.71 -0.06
C SER A 171 19.13 4.79 -0.96
N SER A 172 19.64 4.92 -2.19
CA SER A 172 19.15 5.91 -3.17
C SER A 172 17.97 5.41 -3.99
N TYR A 173 17.76 4.10 -4.05
CA TYR A 173 16.70 3.50 -4.85
C TYR A 173 15.51 3.13 -3.99
N ILE A 174 14.33 3.62 -4.36
CA ILE A 174 13.09 3.14 -3.75
C ILE A 174 12.70 1.85 -4.48
N PHE A 175 12.36 0.82 -3.70
CA PHE A 175 11.93 -0.48 -4.20
C PHE A 175 10.39 -0.58 -4.25
N ALA A 176 9.70 -0.12 -3.22
CA ALA A 176 8.24 -0.17 -3.15
C ALA A 176 7.65 1.06 -2.47
N GLY A 177 6.34 1.25 -2.65
CA GLY A 177 5.61 2.32 -1.97
C GLY A 177 4.10 2.16 -2.07
N ASP A 178 3.37 3.09 -1.44
CA ASP A 178 1.91 3.12 -1.50
C ASP A 178 1.44 3.25 -2.94
N GLY A 179 0.92 2.16 -3.53
CA GLY A 179 0.68 2.13 -4.96
C GLY A 179 -0.64 2.76 -5.38
N ARG A 180 -0.68 3.52 -6.47
CA ARG A 180 -1.86 4.25 -6.97
C ARG A 180 -3.08 3.37 -7.25
N ARG A 181 -4.28 3.86 -6.91
CA ARG A 181 -5.56 3.31 -7.39
C ARG A 181 -5.70 3.44 -8.92
N ASN A 182 -6.01 2.35 -9.61
CA ASN A 182 -6.49 2.41 -10.99
C ASN A 182 -8.02 2.52 -10.98
N THR A 183 -8.55 3.57 -11.61
CA THR A 183 -10.00 3.84 -11.69
C THR A 183 -10.71 3.04 -12.78
N TYR A 184 -9.98 2.49 -13.76
CA TYR A 184 -10.59 1.84 -14.92
C TYR A 184 -11.09 0.42 -14.65
N ASP A 185 -10.29 -0.43 -13.97
CA ASP A 185 -10.60 -1.86 -13.94
C ASP A 185 -10.67 -2.47 -12.53
N GLY A 186 -10.52 -1.66 -11.47
CA GLY A 186 -10.41 -2.15 -10.09
C GLY A 186 -9.14 -2.99 -9.81
N PHE A 187 -8.28 -3.18 -10.82
CA PHE A 187 -6.99 -3.86 -10.69
C PHE A 187 -5.90 -2.85 -10.30
N ALA A 188 -5.32 -3.04 -9.12
CA ALA A 188 -4.12 -2.34 -8.68
C ALA A 188 -2.87 -2.88 -9.39
N ARG A 189 -2.70 -2.60 -10.68
CA ARG A 189 -1.40 -2.80 -11.34
C ARG A 189 -0.54 -1.62 -10.94
N VAL A 190 0.37 -1.82 -10.00
CA VAL A 190 1.30 -0.75 -9.62
C VAL A 190 2.72 -1.21 -9.85
N ALA A 191 3.08 -1.28 -11.13
CA ALA A 191 4.46 -1.22 -11.52
C ALA A 191 4.93 0.22 -11.28
N LEU A 192 5.84 0.43 -10.33
CA LEU A 192 6.50 1.72 -10.14
C LEU A 192 7.70 1.76 -11.08
N ALA A 193 7.70 2.54 -12.15
CA ALA A 193 8.91 2.72 -12.96
C ALA A 193 9.92 3.62 -12.20
N MET A 194 10.89 3.05 -11.46
CA MET A 194 11.76 3.82 -10.54
C MET A 194 13.26 3.88 -10.89
N THR A 195 13.65 3.76 -12.17
CA THR A 195 15.02 4.14 -12.58
C THR A 195 15.19 5.63 -12.80
N THR A 196 14.11 6.39 -12.89
CA THR A 196 14.16 7.85 -12.90
C THR A 196 13.00 8.38 -12.11
N PHE A 197 13.29 8.95 -10.96
CA PHE A 197 12.46 10.07 -10.54
C PHE A 197 12.66 11.20 -11.57
N PRO A 198 11.62 11.89 -12.07
CA PRO A 198 10.21 11.71 -11.76
C PRO A 198 9.59 10.73 -12.75
N PHE A 199 9.30 9.52 -12.26
CA PHE A 199 8.39 8.53 -12.82
C PHE A 199 8.02 8.80 -14.28
N ARG A 200 8.93 8.51 -15.21
CA ARG A 200 8.51 8.42 -16.61
C ARG A 200 7.68 7.14 -16.70
N PRO A 201 6.39 7.21 -17.09
CA PRO A 201 5.68 6.01 -17.46
C PRO A 201 6.55 5.30 -18.49
N ALA A 202 6.69 3.99 -18.36
CA ALA A 202 7.34 3.17 -19.36
C ALA A 202 6.46 3.20 -20.61
N SER A 203 6.58 4.28 -21.39
CA SER A 203 6.15 4.40 -22.78
C SER A 203 4.83 3.71 -23.15
N VAL A 204 3.75 3.85 -22.38
CA VAL A 204 2.41 3.50 -22.86
C VAL A 204 1.36 4.24 -22.05
N GLU A 205 0.27 4.62 -22.70
CA GLU A 205 -0.94 5.30 -22.23
C GLU A 205 -1.72 4.56 -21.10
N TYR A 206 -1.08 3.76 -20.26
CA TYR A 206 -1.73 3.11 -19.12
C TYR A 206 -1.60 3.99 -17.87
N GLU A 207 -2.74 4.52 -17.42
CA GLU A 207 -2.92 5.42 -16.27
C GLU A 207 -2.57 4.81 -14.89
N THR A 208 -1.80 3.73 -14.85
CA THR A 208 -1.65 2.84 -13.69
C THR A 208 -0.40 3.09 -12.83
N ASP A 209 0.49 3.98 -13.25
CA ASP A 209 1.81 4.14 -12.64
C ASP A 209 1.84 5.33 -11.66
N GLY A 210 2.01 5.07 -10.36
CA GLY A 210 2.19 6.15 -9.38
C GLY A 210 2.11 5.76 -7.91
N LEU A 211 2.41 6.74 -7.05
CA LEU A 211 2.23 6.65 -5.60
C LEU A 211 0.90 7.28 -5.16
N GLU A 212 0.31 6.73 -4.10
CA GLU A 212 -0.85 7.30 -3.45
C GLU A 212 -0.52 7.84 -2.05
N PHE A 213 -1.03 9.02 -1.75
CA PHE A 213 -0.70 9.77 -0.55
C PHE A 213 -1.70 9.50 0.59
N ARG A 214 -1.80 8.23 1.01
CA ARG A 214 -2.83 7.74 1.97
C ARG A 214 -2.60 8.15 3.42
N HIS A 215 -1.39 8.58 3.78
CA HIS A 215 -0.99 8.84 5.17
C HIS A 215 -0.76 10.33 5.42
N HIS A 216 -1.80 11.09 5.79
CA HIS A 216 -1.75 12.56 5.89
C HIS A 216 -1.14 13.27 4.66
N ARG A 217 -1.60 12.92 3.45
CA ARG A 217 -1.05 13.43 2.17
C ARG A 217 0.43 13.09 1.97
N LYS A 218 0.90 12.01 2.61
CA LYS A 218 2.20 11.39 2.37
C LYS A 218 2.02 9.96 1.88
N ALA A 219 2.98 9.50 1.08
CA ALA A 219 3.13 8.10 0.69
C ALA A 219 4.25 7.50 1.53
N VAL A 220 4.00 6.33 2.10
CA VAL A 220 5.02 5.47 2.70
C VAL A 220 5.75 4.75 1.57
N HIS A 221 7.06 4.65 1.69
CA HIS A 221 7.92 3.97 0.73
C HIS A 221 9.06 3.24 1.43
N VAL A 222 9.65 2.27 0.75
CA VAL A 222 10.82 1.51 1.22
C VAL A 222 11.94 1.54 0.19
N TYR A 223 13.13 1.83 0.67
CA TYR A 223 14.37 1.83 -0.10
C TYR A 223 14.88 0.39 -0.29
N LEU A 224 15.74 0.21 -1.29
CA LEU A 224 16.32 -1.09 -1.60
C LEU A 224 17.20 -1.62 -0.47
N ASP A 225 17.66 -0.78 0.46
CA ASP A 225 18.37 -1.19 1.67
C ASP A 225 17.43 -1.56 2.85
N GLY A 226 16.11 -1.44 2.68
CA GLY A 226 15.11 -1.70 3.70
C GLY A 226 14.77 -0.49 4.59
N HIS A 227 15.42 0.66 4.43
CA HIS A 227 14.99 1.88 5.11
C HIS A 227 13.62 2.30 4.60
N THR A 228 12.75 2.67 5.51
CA THR A 228 11.41 3.15 5.18
C THR A 228 11.33 4.65 5.37
N GLY A 229 10.61 5.33 4.48
CA GLY A 229 10.34 6.75 4.59
C GLY A 229 8.87 7.06 4.35
N SER A 230 8.50 8.31 4.64
CA SER A 230 7.21 8.86 4.26
C SER A 230 7.43 10.23 3.66
N LYS A 231 6.92 10.47 2.44
CA LYS A 231 7.13 11.72 1.72
C LYS A 231 5.83 12.26 1.14
N SER A 232 5.65 13.57 1.27
CA SER A 232 4.59 14.33 0.61
C SER A 232 4.98 14.70 -0.82
N ILE A 233 3.98 15.11 -1.61
CA ILE A 233 4.16 15.64 -2.95
C ILE A 233 5.24 16.75 -3.02
N PRO A 234 5.20 17.81 -2.18
CA PRO A 234 6.21 18.87 -2.25
C PRO A 234 7.62 18.38 -1.93
N GLU A 235 7.77 17.49 -0.94
CA GLU A 235 9.08 16.93 -0.57
C GLU A 235 9.67 16.09 -1.69
N LEU A 236 8.84 15.33 -2.40
CA LEU A 236 9.25 14.60 -3.59
C LEU A 236 9.62 15.57 -4.73
N ARG A 237 8.80 16.59 -4.99
CA ARG A 237 9.07 17.62 -6.02
C ARG A 237 10.38 18.39 -5.77
N MET A 238 10.66 18.78 -4.53
CA MET A 238 11.89 19.51 -4.17
C MET A 238 13.15 18.66 -4.29
N LYS A 239 13.09 17.40 -3.84
CA LYS A 239 14.26 16.53 -3.85
C LYS A 239 14.66 16.09 -5.26
N TYR A 240 13.70 16.07 -6.20
CA TYR A 240 13.92 15.35 -7.44
C TYR A 240 13.23 15.93 -8.71
N GLY A 241 12.53 17.07 -8.65
CA GLY A 241 11.99 17.79 -9.83
C GLY A 241 10.51 17.60 -10.15
N TYR A 242 10.05 18.12 -11.32
CA TYR A 242 8.64 18.10 -11.75
C TYR A 242 8.10 16.68 -11.94
N LEU A 243 7.37 16.18 -10.94
CA LEU A 243 6.50 15.02 -11.12
C LEU A 243 5.34 15.36 -12.06
N TYR A 244 5.09 14.49 -13.04
CA TYR A 244 3.76 14.33 -13.64
C TYR A 244 2.86 13.65 -12.60
N ILE A 245 2.38 14.42 -11.63
CA ILE A 245 1.38 13.96 -10.67
C ILE A 245 0.05 14.01 -11.40
N GLY A 246 -0.41 12.86 -11.86
CA GLY A 246 -1.78 12.73 -12.36
C GLY A 246 -2.74 13.24 -11.29
N TYR A 247 -3.31 14.40 -11.58
CA TYR A 247 -4.47 15.06 -10.97
C TYR A 247 -4.60 15.00 -9.44
N GLU A 248 -4.49 16.19 -8.84
CA GLU A 248 -5.14 16.50 -7.56
C GLU A 248 -6.65 16.29 -7.71
N THR A 249 -7.13 15.09 -7.44
CA THR A 249 -8.53 14.86 -7.09
C THR A 249 -8.54 14.19 -5.73
N TYR A 250 -8.85 14.98 -4.70
CA TYR A 250 -9.98 14.79 -3.79
C TYR A 250 -9.97 15.96 -2.80
N ARG A 251 -11.08 16.70 -2.80
CA ARG A 251 -11.46 17.67 -1.77
C ARG A 251 -11.67 16.96 -0.43
#